data_AF-A0A832VLV0-F1
#
_entry.id   AF-A0A832VLV0-F1
#
_cell.length_a   1.000
_cell.length_b   1.000
_cell.length_c   1.000
_cell.angle_alpha   90.00
_cell.angle_beta   90.00
_cell.angle_gamma   90.00
#
_symmetry.space_group_name_H-M   'P 1'
#
loop_
_entity.id
_entity.type
_entity.pdbx_description
1 polymer ?
#
loop_
_entity_poly.entity_id
_entity_poly.type
_entity_poly.pdbx_seq_one_letter_code
_entity_poly.pdbx_strand_id
1 'polypeptide(L)'
;MPVITIDLEDLNRLLPQPLSPAELRETIPLLGADPDEISDHEAVIEFFPDRPDLLSTEGVARALRAFTGQAPGLVRCAVAKPKTWLSVEPSITDIRPWFLGGIVRGVTLDDVALRSLMELQEKLHVTTGRRRRKASIGIHDMAPLKPPFRFYGCSPHEPAFIPLGYDEPMTPEEILQEHPKGVAYAHIIADEERYPLIVDSQEQVLSMPPIINGQLTALSADTTDILIDVQGLDRQAVETCLNIVTAALVERGGSAEALEIRYPSEKYIVPDMAPREHRADHDYLTRLLGWDPGEEQVRHAFGRCGLDGELRDGEWIVQVPAWRADLLHPVDLLEELAIGLEYDEIPEQLPQLATFGRETASRQRERECREALLGLGFQEVVSLTLSSARAQHELPAREPAGEAHVANPVGEEYHLLRPALLPGLLELLRTNRHHELPQRVFEVGWVVRDHTNRLALGWVELNSRAPFSQARATAQAVAQRLGIEGDAQPVEDGMFISGRCASLGGALVFGEIHPRVLEGCELGYPAIGGEVLW
;
A
#
# COMPACT_ATOMS: atom_id res chain seq x y z
N MET A 1 -4.16 4.20 2.92
CA MET A 1 -3.81 3.25 3.99
C MET A 1 -5.13 2.81 4.64
N PRO A 2 -5.19 1.85 5.58
CA PRO A 2 -6.48 1.47 6.15
C PRO A 2 -7.05 2.60 7.02
N VAL A 3 -8.26 3.04 6.68
CA VAL A 3 -9.00 4.05 7.43
C VAL A 3 -10.01 3.35 8.33
N ILE A 4 -10.15 3.82 9.57
CA ILE A 4 -11.16 3.33 10.51
C ILE A 4 -12.05 4.45 11.01
N THR A 5 -13.33 4.14 11.22
CA THR A 5 -14.28 5.04 11.87
C THR A 5 -14.51 4.55 13.29
N ILE A 6 -14.33 5.43 14.26
CA ILE A 6 -14.45 5.14 15.69
C ILE A 6 -15.60 5.98 16.25
N ASP A 7 -16.55 5.32 16.89
CA ASP A 7 -17.55 5.97 17.73
C ASP A 7 -16.90 6.42 19.04
N LEU A 8 -16.95 7.71 19.35
CA LEU A 8 -16.26 8.31 20.49
C LEU A 8 -16.93 7.98 21.83
N GLU A 9 -18.24 7.72 21.86
CA GLU A 9 -18.90 7.25 23.07
C GLU A 9 -18.44 5.82 23.37
N ASP A 10 -18.38 4.96 22.36
CA ASP A 10 -17.86 3.60 22.47
C ASP A 10 -16.40 3.56 22.90
N LEU A 11 -15.53 4.36 22.25
CA LEU A 11 -14.13 4.49 22.63
C LEU A 11 -13.99 4.88 24.11
N ASN A 12 -14.72 5.91 24.54
CA ASN A 12 -14.64 6.42 25.90
C ASN A 12 -15.17 5.43 26.95
N ARG A 13 -16.07 4.51 26.61
CA ARG A 13 -16.47 3.40 27.50
C ARG A 13 -15.33 2.41 27.75
N LEU A 14 -14.34 2.31 26.86
CA LEU A 14 -13.17 1.44 26.99
C LEU A 14 -11.98 2.13 27.67
N LEU A 15 -12.08 3.42 28.01
CA LEU A 15 -11.04 4.19 28.68
C LEU A 15 -11.39 4.41 30.17
N PRO A 16 -10.44 4.24 31.10
CA PRO A 16 -10.61 4.64 32.49
C PRO A 16 -11.00 6.11 32.67
N GLN A 17 -10.43 7.00 31.85
CA GLN A 17 -10.76 8.42 31.79
C GLN A 17 -11.12 8.79 30.33
N PRO A 18 -12.30 9.39 30.09
CA PRO A 18 -12.71 9.76 28.74
C PRO A 18 -11.83 10.88 28.19
N LEU A 19 -11.56 10.83 26.90
CA LEU A 19 -10.83 11.86 26.16
C LEU A 19 -11.81 12.69 25.34
N SER A 20 -11.59 13.99 25.32
CA SER A 20 -12.30 14.93 24.47
C SER A 20 -11.83 14.83 23.02
N PRO A 21 -12.65 15.27 22.04
CA PRO A 21 -12.21 15.39 20.65
C PRO A 21 -10.95 16.23 20.46
N ALA A 22 -10.72 17.24 21.31
CA ALA A 22 -9.51 18.06 21.26
C ALA A 22 -8.26 17.26 21.68
N GLU A 23 -8.33 16.53 22.80
CA GLU A 23 -7.23 15.68 23.27
C GLU A 23 -6.92 14.57 22.25
N LEU A 24 -7.93 14.01 21.59
CA LEU A 24 -7.72 13.01 20.53
C LEU A 24 -6.99 13.60 19.32
N ARG A 25 -7.33 14.82 18.88
CA ARG A 25 -6.62 15.50 17.78
C ARG A 25 -5.14 15.74 18.09
N GLU A 26 -4.80 15.94 19.35
CA GLU A 26 -3.41 16.10 19.79
C GLU A 26 -2.72 14.74 19.94
N THR A 27 -3.40 13.72 20.46
CA THR A 27 -2.79 12.44 20.82
C THR A 27 -2.61 11.48 19.63
N ILE A 28 -3.57 11.44 18.70
CA ILE A 28 -3.54 10.48 17.58
C ILE A 28 -2.31 10.66 16.67
N PRO A 29 -1.90 11.90 16.28
CA PRO A 29 -0.65 12.11 15.55
C PRO A 29 0.59 11.60 16.28
N LEU A 30 0.63 11.75 17.61
CA LEU A 30 1.75 11.29 18.43
C LEU A 30 1.87 9.76 18.48
N LEU A 31 0.78 9.03 18.18
CA LEU A 31 0.77 7.58 18.02
C LEU A 31 1.20 7.12 16.61
N GLY A 32 1.61 8.04 15.74
CA GLY A 32 1.95 7.73 14.35
C GLY A 32 0.71 7.44 13.50
N ALA A 33 -0.36 8.21 13.63
CA ALA A 33 -1.57 8.07 12.82
C ALA A 33 -2.09 9.43 12.35
N ASP A 34 -2.73 9.48 11.19
CA ASP A 34 -3.26 10.74 10.63
C ASP A 34 -4.78 10.80 10.84
N PRO A 35 -5.29 11.76 11.64
CA PRO A 35 -6.73 11.95 11.79
C PRO A 35 -7.31 12.67 10.57
N ASP A 36 -8.04 11.94 9.73
CA ASP A 36 -8.80 12.52 8.60
C ASP A 36 -9.87 13.52 9.09
N GLU A 37 -10.67 13.08 10.06
CA GLU A 37 -11.73 13.90 10.65
C GLU A 37 -12.00 13.47 12.10
N ILE A 38 -12.08 14.42 13.04
CA ILE A 38 -12.54 14.16 14.40
C ILE A 38 -13.66 15.13 14.70
N SER A 39 -14.86 14.60 14.92
CA SER A 39 -16.08 15.34 15.28
C SER A 39 -16.41 15.17 16.77
N ASP A 40 -17.61 15.60 17.20
CA ASP A 40 -18.07 15.40 18.58
C ASP A 40 -18.52 13.96 18.86
N HIS A 41 -18.78 13.15 17.82
CA HIS A 41 -19.35 11.80 17.94
C HIS A 41 -18.48 10.71 17.32
N GLU A 42 -17.78 11.02 16.24
CA GLU A 42 -16.98 10.06 15.47
C GLU A 42 -15.59 10.60 15.15
N ALA A 43 -14.62 9.69 15.08
CA ALA A 43 -13.26 9.93 14.59
C ALA A 43 -12.95 9.00 13.42
N VAL A 44 -12.56 9.57 12.29
CA VAL A 44 -12.04 8.89 11.11
C VAL A 44 -10.53 9.03 11.13
N ILE A 45 -9.83 7.91 11.23
CA ILE A 45 -8.38 7.88 11.44
C ILE A 45 -7.73 6.92 10.45
N GLU A 46 -6.65 7.37 9.81
CA GLU A 46 -5.79 6.58 8.96
C GLU A 46 -4.59 6.06 9.77
N PHE A 47 -4.49 4.75 9.92
CA PHE A 47 -3.37 4.10 10.60
C PHE A 47 -2.39 3.50 9.59
N PHE A 48 -1.10 3.49 9.94
CA PHE A 48 -0.10 2.83 9.10
C PHE A 48 -0.35 1.30 9.05
N PRO A 49 -0.11 0.65 7.89
CA PRO A 49 -0.45 -0.77 7.71
C PRO A 49 0.35 -1.76 8.56
N ASP A 50 1.46 -1.33 9.16
CA ASP A 50 2.32 -2.12 10.05
C ASP A 50 1.68 -2.33 11.42
N ARG A 51 0.72 -1.50 11.85
CA ARG A 51 -0.02 -1.65 13.11
C ARG A 51 -1.45 -2.18 12.92
N PRO A 52 -1.64 -3.44 12.46
CA PRO A 52 -2.97 -4.00 12.26
C PRO A 52 -3.76 -4.17 13.56
N ASP A 53 -3.10 -4.10 14.72
CA ASP A 53 -3.75 -4.10 16.03
C ASP A 53 -4.56 -2.82 16.29
N LEU A 54 -4.31 -1.73 15.55
CA LEU A 54 -5.03 -0.45 15.66
C LEU A 54 -6.24 -0.34 14.73
N LEU A 55 -6.60 -1.40 14.02
CA LEU A 55 -7.71 -1.38 13.04
C LEU A 55 -9.11 -1.52 13.65
N SER A 56 -9.25 -1.29 14.95
CA SER A 56 -10.54 -1.28 15.65
C SER A 56 -10.53 -0.33 16.85
N THR A 57 -11.73 0.02 17.34
CA THR A 57 -11.90 0.83 18.55
C THR A 57 -11.20 0.24 19.76
N GLU A 58 -11.24 -1.09 19.91
CA GLU A 58 -10.62 -1.83 21.02
C GLU A 58 -9.09 -1.73 20.99
N GLY A 59 -8.51 -1.83 19.79
CA GLY A 59 -7.08 -1.67 19.57
C GLY A 59 -6.59 -0.26 19.90
N VAL A 60 -7.30 0.74 19.37
CA VAL A 60 -7.02 2.16 19.63
C VAL A 60 -7.20 2.51 21.10
N ALA A 61 -8.26 2.02 21.76
CA ALA A 61 -8.46 2.21 23.18
C ALA A 61 -7.26 1.68 23.99
N ARG A 62 -6.76 0.49 23.65
CA ARG A 62 -5.60 -0.10 24.32
C ARG A 62 -4.34 0.76 24.17
N ALA A 63 -4.06 1.26 22.97
CA ALA A 63 -2.92 2.13 22.72
C ALA A 63 -3.06 3.48 23.44
N LEU A 64 -4.24 4.11 23.40
CA LEU A 64 -4.52 5.37 24.09
C LEU A 64 -4.35 5.24 25.60
N ARG A 65 -4.81 4.15 26.22
CA ARG A 65 -4.63 3.95 27.67
C ARG A 65 -3.15 3.92 28.06
N ALA A 66 -2.31 3.26 27.28
CA ALA A 66 -0.88 3.21 27.55
C ALA A 66 -0.26 4.60 27.34
N PHE A 67 -0.54 5.22 26.19
CA PHE A 67 0.14 6.43 25.75
C PHE A 67 -0.21 7.67 26.56
N THR A 68 -1.48 7.80 26.97
CA THR A 68 -1.97 8.87 27.84
C THR A 68 -1.69 8.62 29.33
N GLY A 69 -1.01 7.52 29.67
CA GLY A 69 -0.63 7.19 31.05
C GLY A 69 -1.78 6.71 31.94
N GLN A 70 -2.96 6.42 31.39
CA GLN A 70 -4.09 5.87 32.16
C GLN A 70 -3.82 4.43 32.63
N ALA A 71 -3.14 3.63 31.80
CA ALA A 71 -2.68 2.29 32.12
C ALA A 71 -1.41 1.95 31.29
N PRO A 72 -0.25 2.56 31.63
CA PRO A 72 0.99 2.32 30.91
C PRO A 72 1.54 0.92 31.18
N GLY A 73 2.36 0.43 30.25
CA GLY A 73 3.05 -0.84 30.34
C GLY A 73 2.32 -1.99 29.64
N LEU A 74 2.89 -3.18 29.81
CA LEU A 74 2.44 -4.38 29.12
C LEU A 74 1.08 -4.89 29.62
N VAL A 75 0.12 -4.97 28.70
CA VAL A 75 -1.16 -5.65 28.94
C VAL A 75 -0.99 -7.16 28.74
N ARG A 76 -1.32 -7.95 29.76
CA ARG A 76 -1.27 -9.42 29.71
C ARG A 76 -2.66 -10.00 29.49
N CYS A 77 -2.82 -10.77 28.41
CA CYS A 77 -4.04 -11.52 28.13
C CYS A 77 -3.90 -12.96 28.63
N ALA A 78 -4.55 -13.28 29.74
CA ALA A 78 -4.56 -14.65 30.27
C ALA A 78 -5.44 -15.55 29.39
N VAL A 79 -4.95 -16.75 29.06
CA VAL A 79 -5.67 -17.74 28.25
C VAL A 79 -5.92 -18.99 29.09
N ALA A 80 -7.19 -19.37 29.22
CA ALA A 80 -7.58 -20.60 29.90
C ALA A 80 -7.16 -21.85 29.09
N LYS A 81 -6.87 -22.96 29.78
CA LYS A 81 -6.51 -24.23 29.14
C LYS A 81 -7.64 -24.75 28.23
N PRO A 82 -7.32 -25.49 27.16
CA PRO A 82 -8.32 -25.97 26.23
C PRO A 82 -9.26 -26.99 26.89
N LYS A 83 -10.57 -26.78 26.70
CA LYS A 83 -11.62 -27.74 27.08
C LYS A 83 -12.09 -28.59 25.90
N THR A 84 -11.79 -28.15 24.68
CA THR A 84 -12.16 -28.81 23.43
C THR A 84 -11.02 -28.72 22.40
N TRP A 85 -11.22 -29.35 21.25
CA TRP A 85 -10.24 -29.47 20.18
C TRP A 85 -10.91 -29.35 18.80
N LEU A 86 -10.10 -29.03 17.79
CA LEU A 86 -10.46 -29.05 16.38
C LEU A 86 -9.47 -29.93 15.61
N SER A 87 -9.97 -30.82 14.76
CA SER A 87 -9.13 -31.64 13.87
C SER A 87 -8.96 -31.02 12.49
N VAL A 88 -7.73 -31.01 11.98
CA VAL A 88 -7.40 -30.60 10.61
C VAL A 88 -7.08 -31.87 9.81
N GLU A 89 -7.83 -32.12 8.75
CA GLU A 89 -7.65 -33.32 7.93
C GLU A 89 -6.55 -33.14 6.85
N PRO A 90 -5.84 -34.21 6.45
CA PRO A 90 -4.88 -34.14 5.33
C PRO A 90 -5.51 -33.69 4.01
N SER A 91 -6.83 -33.85 3.85
CA SER A 91 -7.57 -33.52 2.63
C SER A 91 -7.51 -32.04 2.26
N ILE A 92 -7.19 -31.15 3.23
CA ILE A 92 -7.21 -29.70 3.05
C ILE A 92 -5.84 -29.03 3.20
N THR A 93 -4.83 -29.74 3.69
CA THR A 93 -3.52 -29.13 4.02
C THR A 93 -2.77 -28.61 2.79
N ASP A 94 -3.03 -29.14 1.60
CA ASP A 94 -2.42 -28.66 0.35
C ASP A 94 -3.05 -27.36 -0.16
N ILE A 95 -4.30 -27.07 0.27
CA ILE A 95 -5.08 -25.89 -0.15
C ILE A 95 -4.96 -24.79 0.89
N ARG A 96 -5.14 -25.13 2.17
CA ARG A 96 -5.03 -24.23 3.32
C ARG A 96 -4.21 -24.92 4.43
N PRO A 97 -2.87 -24.85 4.38
CA PRO A 97 -2.00 -25.57 5.31
C PRO A 97 -2.11 -25.11 6.75
N TRP A 98 -2.41 -23.82 6.98
CA TRP A 98 -2.48 -23.24 8.31
C TRP A 98 -3.92 -23.01 8.74
N PHE A 99 -4.26 -23.51 9.92
CA PHE A 99 -5.51 -23.33 10.62
C PHE A 99 -5.15 -23.14 12.09
N LEU A 100 -5.54 -22.01 12.67
CA LEU A 100 -5.52 -21.75 14.10
C LEU A 100 -6.93 -21.33 14.54
N GLY A 101 -7.20 -21.37 15.83
CA GLY A 101 -8.47 -20.92 16.36
C GLY A 101 -8.42 -20.66 17.85
N GLY A 102 -9.47 -20.07 18.37
CA GLY A 102 -9.58 -19.69 19.77
C GLY A 102 -11.03 -19.53 20.18
N ILE A 103 -11.28 -19.54 21.48
CA ILE A 103 -12.61 -19.27 22.02
C ILE A 103 -12.51 -18.06 22.93
N VAL A 104 -13.47 -17.13 22.86
CA VAL A 104 -13.61 -16.05 23.84
C VAL A 104 -14.99 -16.15 24.46
N ARG A 105 -15.05 -16.28 25.79
CA ARG A 105 -16.28 -16.51 26.56
C ARG A 105 -16.76 -15.22 27.23
N GLY A 106 -18.08 -15.06 27.34
CA GLY A 106 -18.70 -13.96 28.08
C GLY A 106 -18.42 -12.55 27.53
N VAL A 107 -18.31 -12.41 26.21
CA VAL A 107 -18.20 -11.10 25.57
C VAL A 107 -19.51 -10.31 25.70
N THR A 108 -19.42 -8.99 25.72
CA THR A 108 -20.57 -8.09 25.60
C THR A 108 -20.52 -7.38 24.26
N LEU A 109 -21.46 -7.70 23.36
CA LEU A 109 -21.57 -7.09 22.05
C LEU A 109 -22.86 -6.29 21.95
N ASP A 110 -22.80 -4.97 22.09
CA ASP A 110 -23.88 -4.13 21.59
C ASP A 110 -23.73 -3.92 20.08
N ASP A 111 -24.71 -3.25 19.46
CA ASP A 111 -24.70 -3.02 18.01
C ASP A 111 -23.44 -2.27 17.54
N VAL A 112 -22.85 -1.41 18.39
CA VAL A 112 -21.64 -0.65 18.06
C VAL A 112 -20.42 -1.57 18.09
N ALA A 113 -20.26 -2.36 19.15
CA ALA A 113 -19.18 -3.34 19.30
C ALA A 113 -19.25 -4.42 18.21
N LEU A 114 -20.44 -4.87 17.83
CA LEU A 114 -20.63 -5.83 16.75
C LEU A 114 -20.16 -5.26 15.40
N ARG A 115 -20.52 -3.99 15.10
CA ARG A 115 -20.02 -3.30 13.90
C ARG A 115 -18.49 -3.15 13.92
N SER A 116 -17.91 -2.71 15.03
CA SER A 116 -16.45 -2.61 15.21
C SER A 116 -15.75 -3.94 14.91
N LEU A 117 -16.29 -5.05 15.44
CA LEU A 117 -15.74 -6.38 15.21
C LEU A 117 -15.82 -6.83 13.74
N MET A 118 -16.95 -6.57 13.08
CA MET A 118 -17.11 -6.87 11.64
C MET A 118 -16.15 -6.03 10.78
N GLU A 119 -15.98 -4.75 11.12
CA GLU A 119 -15.02 -3.89 10.43
C GLU A 119 -13.58 -4.34 10.65
N LEU A 120 -13.21 -4.72 11.88
CA LEU A 120 -11.89 -5.27 12.18
C LEU A 120 -11.62 -6.53 11.33
N GLN A 121 -12.59 -7.44 11.27
CA GLN A 121 -12.50 -8.66 10.45
C GLN A 121 -12.25 -8.33 8.97
N GLU A 122 -13.05 -7.43 8.39
CA GLU A 122 -12.93 -7.07 6.97
C GLU A 122 -11.62 -6.31 6.68
N LYS A 123 -11.20 -5.40 7.56
CA LYS A 123 -9.93 -4.69 7.43
C LYS A 123 -8.75 -5.65 7.48
N LEU A 124 -8.72 -6.57 8.44
CA LEU A 124 -7.69 -7.61 8.52
C LEU A 124 -7.71 -8.55 7.30
N HIS A 125 -8.88 -8.87 6.75
CA HIS A 125 -8.98 -9.64 5.50
C HIS A 125 -8.32 -8.93 4.32
N VAL A 126 -8.52 -7.61 4.20
CA VAL A 126 -7.96 -6.79 3.12
C VAL A 126 -6.45 -6.58 3.30
N THR A 127 -6.01 -6.24 4.51
CA THR A 127 -4.61 -5.91 4.82
C THR A 127 -3.77 -7.17 5.04
N THR A 128 -3.69 -7.66 6.27
CA THR A 128 -2.89 -8.82 6.70
C THR A 128 -3.24 -10.08 5.90
N GLY A 129 -4.53 -10.29 5.64
CA GLY A 129 -5.07 -11.41 4.87
C GLY A 129 -4.88 -11.30 3.36
N ARG A 130 -4.45 -10.16 2.82
CA ARG A 130 -4.32 -9.87 1.37
C ARG A 130 -5.56 -10.31 0.58
N ARG A 131 -6.70 -9.71 0.89
CA ARG A 131 -8.03 -10.09 0.37
C ARG A 131 -8.31 -11.58 0.58
N ARG A 132 -8.13 -12.05 1.82
CA ARG A 132 -8.38 -13.43 2.28
C ARG A 132 -7.49 -14.54 1.70
N ARG A 133 -6.55 -14.18 0.82
CA ARG A 133 -5.61 -15.14 0.21
C ARG A 133 -4.60 -15.67 1.24
N LYS A 134 -3.96 -14.79 2.01
CA LYS A 134 -2.96 -15.18 3.02
C LYS A 134 -3.59 -15.72 4.29
N ALA A 135 -4.63 -15.06 4.79
CA ALA A 135 -5.37 -15.44 5.99
C ALA A 135 -6.83 -15.01 5.85
N SER A 136 -7.76 -15.83 6.34
CA SER A 136 -9.19 -15.57 6.40
C SER A 136 -9.68 -15.95 7.78
N ILE A 137 -10.49 -15.06 8.35
CA ILE A 137 -10.99 -15.12 9.72
C ILE A 137 -12.48 -15.43 9.66
N GLY A 138 -12.94 -16.46 10.37
CA GLY A 138 -14.33 -16.66 10.74
C GLY A 138 -14.55 -16.35 12.23
N ILE A 139 -15.71 -15.78 12.52
CA ILE A 139 -16.14 -15.41 13.88
C ILE A 139 -17.56 -15.97 14.01
N HIS A 140 -17.75 -16.84 15.00
CA HIS A 140 -18.91 -17.72 15.10
C HIS A 140 -19.55 -17.65 16.46
N ASP A 141 -20.88 -17.48 16.52
CA ASP A 141 -21.63 -17.71 17.75
C ASP A 141 -21.54 -19.19 18.13
N MET A 142 -21.09 -19.46 19.36
CA MET A 142 -20.97 -20.82 19.88
C MET A 142 -22.27 -21.41 20.40
N ALA A 143 -23.28 -20.61 20.72
CA ALA A 143 -24.52 -21.07 21.33
C ALA A 143 -25.18 -22.26 20.57
N PRO A 144 -25.27 -22.25 19.22
CA PRO A 144 -25.85 -23.37 18.48
C PRO A 144 -24.91 -24.57 18.32
N LEU A 145 -23.61 -24.42 18.55
CA LEU A 145 -22.59 -25.40 18.15
C LEU A 145 -22.30 -26.47 19.20
N LYS A 146 -21.87 -27.65 18.74
CA LYS A 146 -21.46 -28.78 19.57
C LYS A 146 -20.00 -29.18 19.30
N PRO A 147 -19.05 -28.83 20.17
CA PRO A 147 -17.67 -29.32 20.07
C PRO A 147 -17.58 -30.86 20.18
N PRO A 148 -16.50 -31.50 19.67
CA PRO A 148 -15.34 -30.93 18.97
C PRO A 148 -15.63 -30.52 17.52
N PHE A 149 -14.66 -29.90 16.86
CA PHE A 149 -14.79 -29.37 15.51
C PHE A 149 -13.85 -30.06 14.51
N ARG A 150 -14.13 -29.89 13.22
CA ARG A 150 -13.35 -30.47 12.14
C ARG A 150 -13.22 -29.54 10.95
N PHE A 151 -12.01 -29.43 10.41
CA PHE A 151 -11.65 -28.68 9.20
C PHE A 151 -11.12 -29.65 8.14
N TYR A 152 -11.81 -29.74 7.01
CA TYR A 152 -11.51 -30.72 5.96
C TYR A 152 -11.87 -30.20 4.57
N GLY A 153 -11.46 -30.93 3.53
CA GLY A 153 -11.86 -30.66 2.14
C GLY A 153 -13.14 -31.39 1.78
N CYS A 154 -14.23 -30.65 1.54
CA CYS A 154 -15.51 -31.21 1.09
C CYS A 154 -15.59 -31.28 -0.45
N SER A 155 -16.62 -31.98 -0.93
CA SER A 155 -16.97 -32.03 -2.36
C SER A 155 -17.59 -30.69 -2.79
N PRO A 156 -17.38 -30.22 -4.02
CA PRO A 156 -18.10 -29.06 -4.55
C PRO A 156 -19.63 -29.19 -4.48
N HIS A 157 -20.16 -30.42 -4.47
CA HIS A 157 -21.59 -30.68 -4.51
C HIS A 157 -22.22 -31.01 -3.15
N GLU A 158 -21.43 -31.22 -2.09
CA GLU A 158 -21.95 -31.55 -0.75
C GLU A 158 -20.94 -31.27 0.38
N PRO A 159 -21.42 -30.94 1.60
CA PRO A 159 -22.82 -30.79 2.01
C PRO A 159 -23.39 -29.42 1.63
N ALA A 160 -24.70 -29.35 1.39
CA ALA A 160 -25.40 -28.08 1.29
C ALA A 160 -25.62 -27.47 2.69
N PHE A 161 -25.44 -26.16 2.81
CA PHE A 161 -25.72 -25.41 4.05
C PHE A 161 -26.27 -24.03 3.71
N ILE A 162 -26.88 -23.36 4.69
CA ILE A 162 -27.44 -22.01 4.50
C ILE A 162 -26.31 -20.99 4.70
N PRO A 163 -25.83 -20.29 3.65
CA PRO A 163 -24.80 -19.27 3.80
C PRO A 163 -25.36 -18.01 4.47
N LEU A 164 -24.49 -17.23 5.10
CA LEU A 164 -24.86 -16.00 5.80
C LEU A 164 -25.60 -15.02 4.85
N GLY A 165 -26.80 -14.59 5.27
CA GLY A 165 -27.64 -13.66 4.51
C GLY A 165 -28.60 -14.33 3.51
N TYR A 166 -28.73 -15.65 3.55
CA TYR A 166 -29.68 -16.45 2.77
C TYR A 166 -30.55 -17.31 3.69
N ASP A 167 -31.68 -17.78 3.17
CA ASP A 167 -32.63 -18.64 3.89
C ASP A 167 -32.70 -20.08 3.36
N GLU A 168 -32.11 -20.35 2.19
CA GLU A 168 -32.14 -21.66 1.54
C GLU A 168 -30.74 -22.30 1.52
N PRO A 169 -30.64 -23.64 1.65
CA PRO A 169 -29.36 -24.33 1.56
C PRO A 169 -28.77 -24.25 0.15
N MET A 170 -27.46 -24.03 0.07
CA MET A 170 -26.68 -24.04 -1.17
C MET A 170 -25.50 -25.00 -1.02
N THR A 171 -25.16 -25.69 -2.10
CA THR A 171 -23.92 -26.46 -2.21
C THR A 171 -22.71 -25.53 -2.29
N PRO A 172 -21.51 -26.03 -1.96
CA PRO A 172 -20.28 -25.24 -2.07
C PRO A 172 -20.06 -24.63 -3.46
N GLU A 173 -20.37 -25.36 -4.53
CA GLU A 173 -20.29 -24.87 -5.92
C GLU A 173 -21.32 -23.78 -6.22
N GLU A 174 -22.58 -23.96 -5.84
CA GLU A 174 -23.64 -22.94 -6.01
C GLU A 174 -23.25 -21.65 -5.28
N ILE A 175 -22.66 -21.75 -4.08
CA ILE A 175 -22.15 -20.58 -3.36
C ILE A 175 -21.12 -19.83 -4.20
N LEU A 176 -20.14 -20.52 -4.80
CA LEU A 176 -19.11 -19.86 -5.62
C LEU A 176 -19.67 -19.20 -6.90
N GLN A 177 -20.76 -19.74 -7.45
CA GLN A 177 -21.33 -19.28 -8.72
C GLN A 177 -22.42 -18.21 -8.55
N GLU A 178 -23.19 -18.25 -7.46
CA GLU A 178 -24.40 -17.45 -7.29
C GLU A 178 -24.36 -16.49 -6.10
N HIS A 179 -23.73 -16.88 -4.98
CA HIS A 179 -23.69 -16.03 -3.79
C HIS A 179 -22.76 -14.82 -4.02
N PRO A 180 -23.17 -13.57 -3.71
CA PRO A 180 -22.36 -12.37 -3.99
C PRO A 180 -20.93 -12.42 -3.44
N LYS A 181 -20.76 -12.87 -2.18
CA LYS A 181 -19.42 -13.08 -1.59
C LYS A 181 -18.68 -14.28 -2.20
N GLY A 182 -19.43 -15.29 -2.66
CA GLY A 182 -18.86 -16.46 -3.35
C GLY A 182 -18.23 -16.05 -4.66
N VAL A 183 -18.98 -15.38 -5.53
CA VAL A 183 -18.49 -14.85 -6.81
C VAL A 183 -17.30 -13.91 -6.61
N ALA A 184 -17.37 -13.00 -5.64
CA ALA A 184 -16.29 -12.04 -5.38
C ALA A 184 -14.95 -12.70 -5.00
N TYR A 185 -14.99 -13.81 -4.25
CA TYR A 185 -13.81 -14.49 -3.71
C TYR A 185 -13.54 -15.88 -4.31
N ALA A 186 -14.31 -16.30 -5.33
CA ALA A 186 -14.20 -17.60 -5.97
C ALA A 186 -12.79 -17.88 -6.49
N HIS A 187 -12.13 -16.88 -7.07
CA HIS A 187 -10.76 -16.94 -7.59
C HIS A 187 -9.69 -17.44 -6.59
N ILE A 188 -10.02 -17.56 -5.29
CA ILE A 188 -9.10 -18.09 -4.28
C ILE A 188 -9.08 -19.62 -4.24
N ILE A 189 -10.21 -20.29 -4.50
CA ILE A 189 -10.35 -21.76 -4.35
C ILE A 189 -11.12 -22.44 -5.49
N ALA A 190 -11.66 -21.71 -6.46
CA ALA A 190 -12.54 -22.27 -7.50
C ALA A 190 -11.86 -23.29 -8.42
N ASP A 191 -10.53 -23.25 -8.52
CA ASP A 191 -9.74 -24.19 -9.33
C ASP A 191 -9.35 -25.47 -8.54
N GLU A 192 -9.75 -25.58 -7.27
CA GLU A 192 -9.42 -26.72 -6.41
C GLU A 192 -10.43 -27.86 -6.53
N GLU A 193 -9.97 -29.10 -6.40
CA GLU A 193 -10.85 -30.29 -6.46
C GLU A 193 -11.73 -30.47 -5.22
N ARG A 194 -11.37 -29.82 -4.10
CA ARG A 194 -12.07 -29.90 -2.81
C ARG A 194 -12.13 -28.51 -2.19
N TYR A 195 -13.21 -28.20 -1.48
CA TYR A 195 -13.36 -26.89 -0.85
C TYR A 195 -13.20 -26.96 0.68
N PRO A 196 -12.58 -25.95 1.32
CA PRO A 196 -12.40 -25.94 2.76
C PRO A 196 -13.75 -25.81 3.48
N LEU A 197 -14.02 -26.68 4.45
CA LEU A 197 -15.24 -26.66 5.24
C LEU A 197 -14.94 -26.88 6.72
N ILE A 198 -15.61 -26.11 7.58
CA ILE A 198 -15.55 -26.28 9.04
C ILE A 198 -16.90 -26.77 9.54
N VAL A 199 -16.90 -27.85 10.31
CA VAL A 199 -18.10 -28.45 10.92
C VAL A 199 -17.91 -28.72 12.41
N ASP A 200 -19.01 -28.84 13.13
CA ASP A 200 -19.04 -29.32 14.51
C ASP A 200 -19.23 -30.85 14.59
N SER A 201 -19.37 -31.36 15.81
CA SER A 201 -19.54 -32.81 16.06
C SER A 201 -20.88 -33.39 15.58
N GLN A 202 -21.83 -32.53 15.21
CA GLN A 202 -23.12 -32.90 14.65
C GLN A 202 -23.18 -32.68 13.13
N GLU A 203 -22.02 -32.45 12.48
CA GLU A 203 -21.90 -32.14 11.05
C GLU A 203 -22.64 -30.85 10.65
N GLN A 204 -22.87 -29.94 11.61
CA GLN A 204 -23.39 -28.61 11.29
C GLN A 204 -22.27 -27.75 10.72
N VAL A 205 -22.52 -27.11 9.57
CA VAL A 205 -21.53 -26.27 8.88
C VAL A 205 -21.41 -24.91 9.57
N LEU A 206 -20.19 -24.61 10.04
CA LEU A 206 -19.82 -23.31 10.59
C LEU A 206 -19.52 -22.33 9.46
N SER A 207 -18.71 -22.75 8.49
CA SER A 207 -18.27 -21.92 7.36
C SER A 207 -17.69 -22.77 6.23
N MET A 208 -17.59 -22.12 5.07
CA MET A 208 -16.77 -22.53 3.93
C MET A 208 -15.67 -21.47 3.72
N PRO A 209 -14.55 -21.54 4.46
CA PRO A 209 -13.47 -20.58 4.29
C PRO A 209 -12.81 -20.69 2.91
N PRO A 210 -12.19 -19.62 2.36
CA PRO A 210 -12.18 -18.23 2.82
C PRO A 210 -13.45 -17.44 2.42
N ILE A 211 -14.52 -18.12 2.02
CA ILE A 211 -15.61 -17.52 1.24
C ILE A 211 -16.68 -16.93 2.14
N ILE A 212 -17.34 -17.78 2.94
CA ILE A 212 -18.56 -17.38 3.67
C ILE A 212 -18.77 -18.22 4.93
N ASN A 213 -19.39 -17.60 5.94
CA ASN A 213 -19.86 -18.28 7.15
C ASN A 213 -21.27 -18.82 6.94
N GLY A 214 -21.65 -19.84 7.70
CA GLY A 214 -23.01 -20.35 7.74
C GLY A 214 -23.92 -19.45 8.58
N GLN A 215 -25.17 -19.29 8.15
CA GLN A 215 -26.20 -18.51 8.85
C GLN A 215 -26.43 -18.99 10.28
N LEU A 216 -26.22 -20.29 10.53
CA LEU A 216 -26.35 -20.90 11.85
C LEU A 216 -25.50 -20.21 12.93
N THR A 217 -24.32 -19.72 12.56
CA THR A 217 -23.32 -19.18 13.50
C THR A 217 -23.20 -17.66 13.42
N ALA A 218 -24.19 -17.01 12.80
CA ALA A 218 -24.24 -15.55 12.68
C ALA A 218 -24.22 -14.90 14.06
N LEU A 219 -23.43 -13.83 14.19
CA LEU A 219 -23.35 -13.05 15.42
C LEU A 219 -24.57 -12.14 15.57
N SER A 220 -24.97 -11.91 16.80
CA SER A 220 -25.96 -10.90 17.19
C SER A 220 -25.51 -10.18 18.46
N ALA A 221 -26.29 -9.18 18.89
CA ALA A 221 -26.05 -8.51 20.17
C ALA A 221 -26.25 -9.44 21.39
N ASP A 222 -26.90 -10.59 21.21
CA ASP A 222 -27.09 -11.60 22.25
C ASP A 222 -25.93 -12.61 22.31
N THR A 223 -25.01 -12.58 21.34
CA THR A 223 -23.87 -13.49 21.30
C THR A 223 -22.90 -13.19 22.44
N THR A 224 -22.61 -14.21 23.25
CA THR A 224 -21.72 -14.09 24.43
C THR A 224 -20.48 -14.96 24.33
N ASP A 225 -20.56 -16.09 23.65
CA ASP A 225 -19.44 -17.02 23.49
C ASP A 225 -19.09 -17.14 22.01
N ILE A 226 -17.85 -16.86 21.67
CA ILE A 226 -17.39 -16.77 20.28
C ILE A 226 -16.29 -17.78 20.01
N LEU A 227 -16.43 -18.53 18.92
CA LEU A 227 -15.37 -19.31 18.31
C LEU A 227 -14.75 -18.48 17.17
N ILE A 228 -13.43 -18.36 17.21
CA ILE A 228 -12.63 -17.73 16.16
C ILE A 228 -11.91 -18.85 15.43
N ASP A 229 -12.04 -18.89 14.10
CA ASP A 229 -11.15 -19.66 13.23
C ASP A 229 -10.37 -18.71 12.33
N VAL A 230 -9.10 -19.03 12.13
CA VAL A 230 -8.27 -18.33 11.16
C VAL A 230 -7.52 -19.36 10.35
N GLN A 231 -7.70 -19.32 9.04
CA GLN A 231 -7.04 -20.24 8.12
C GLN A 231 -6.33 -19.51 7.00
N GLY A 232 -5.28 -20.09 6.43
CA GLY A 232 -4.42 -19.38 5.51
C GLY A 232 -3.32 -20.19 4.84
N LEU A 233 -2.63 -19.49 3.94
CA LEU A 233 -1.37 -19.93 3.32
C LEU A 233 -0.15 -19.49 4.14
N ASP A 234 -0.30 -18.49 5.00
CA ASP A 234 0.79 -17.83 5.73
C ASP A 234 0.55 -17.92 7.24
N ARG A 235 1.40 -18.69 7.94
CA ARG A 235 1.25 -18.95 9.38
C ARG A 235 1.29 -17.67 10.22
N GLN A 236 2.19 -16.74 9.89
CA GLN A 236 2.35 -15.52 10.66
C GLN A 236 1.11 -14.64 10.51
N ALA A 237 0.58 -14.49 9.29
CA ALA A 237 -0.67 -13.76 9.06
C ALA A 237 -1.85 -14.39 9.81
N VAL A 238 -1.94 -15.73 9.84
CA VAL A 238 -2.99 -16.47 10.56
C VAL A 238 -2.89 -16.22 12.08
N GLU A 239 -1.69 -16.31 12.65
CA GLU A 239 -1.45 -16.08 14.08
C GLU A 239 -1.72 -14.63 14.48
N THR A 240 -1.22 -13.66 13.71
CA THR A 240 -1.44 -12.23 13.94
C THR A 240 -2.94 -11.90 13.96
N CYS A 241 -3.69 -12.37 12.96
CA CYS A 241 -5.14 -12.17 12.92
C CYS A 241 -5.85 -12.79 14.13
N LEU A 242 -5.49 -14.03 14.50
CA LEU A 242 -6.10 -14.70 15.66
C LEU A 242 -5.84 -13.92 16.96
N ASN A 243 -4.61 -13.47 17.18
CA ASN A 243 -4.23 -12.75 18.39
C ASN A 243 -4.89 -11.37 18.46
N ILE A 244 -5.00 -10.63 17.35
CA ILE A 244 -5.67 -9.33 17.30
C ILE A 244 -7.16 -9.47 17.60
N VAL A 245 -7.86 -10.40 16.94
CA VAL A 245 -9.30 -10.62 17.16
C VAL A 245 -9.57 -11.10 18.58
N THR A 246 -8.74 -12.02 19.10
CA THR A 246 -8.84 -12.45 20.50
C THR A 246 -8.67 -11.28 21.45
N ALA A 247 -7.65 -10.44 21.24
CA ALA A 247 -7.41 -9.26 22.07
C ALA A 247 -8.58 -8.27 22.03
N ALA A 248 -9.16 -8.01 20.85
CA ALA A 248 -10.32 -7.13 20.70
C ALA A 248 -11.55 -7.67 21.48
N LEU A 249 -11.83 -8.96 21.40
CA LEU A 249 -12.95 -9.57 22.14
C LEU A 249 -12.72 -9.57 23.66
N VAL A 250 -11.47 -9.69 24.12
CA VAL A 250 -11.12 -9.56 25.54
C VAL A 250 -11.36 -8.14 26.07
N GLU A 251 -11.12 -7.11 25.26
CA GLU A 251 -11.46 -5.71 25.60
C GLU A 251 -12.98 -5.52 25.80
N ARG A 252 -13.80 -6.38 25.18
CA ARG A 252 -15.26 -6.42 25.35
C ARG A 252 -15.72 -7.28 26.55
N GLY A 253 -14.87 -7.44 27.55
CA GLY A 253 -15.13 -8.21 28.77
C GLY A 253 -14.95 -9.72 28.63
N GLY A 254 -14.55 -10.18 27.45
CA GLY A 254 -14.36 -11.60 27.16
C GLY A 254 -13.19 -12.24 27.92
N SER A 255 -13.30 -13.53 28.15
CA SER A 255 -12.22 -14.37 28.68
C SER A 255 -11.73 -15.35 27.63
N ALA A 256 -10.46 -15.25 27.26
CA ALA A 256 -9.86 -16.13 26.26
C ALA A 256 -9.69 -17.57 26.79
N GLU A 257 -10.06 -18.54 25.95
CA GLU A 257 -9.92 -19.97 26.17
C GLU A 257 -9.20 -20.57 24.95
N ALA A 258 -8.14 -21.32 25.22
CA ALA A 258 -7.39 -21.98 24.16
C ALA A 258 -8.19 -23.12 23.53
N LEU A 259 -7.83 -23.46 22.30
CA LEU A 259 -8.31 -24.59 21.52
C LEU A 259 -7.11 -25.49 21.17
N GLU A 260 -7.26 -26.81 21.35
CA GLU A 260 -6.26 -27.76 20.86
C GLU A 260 -6.51 -28.04 19.38
N ILE A 261 -5.66 -27.51 18.50
CA ILE A 261 -5.68 -27.79 17.06
C ILE A 261 -4.88 -29.05 16.80
N ARG A 262 -5.52 -30.07 16.22
CA ARG A 262 -4.94 -31.38 15.95
C ARG A 262 -4.70 -31.55 14.46
N TYR A 263 -3.44 -31.43 14.06
CA TYR A 263 -2.99 -31.86 12.76
C TYR A 263 -2.67 -33.36 12.76
N PRO A 264 -2.50 -33.99 11.58
CA PRO A 264 -2.11 -35.40 11.50
C PRO A 264 -0.77 -35.71 12.18
N SER A 265 0.18 -34.76 12.14
CA SER A 265 1.55 -34.92 12.66
C SER A 265 1.80 -34.24 14.00
N GLU A 266 0.99 -33.25 14.38
CA GLU A 266 1.30 -32.35 15.49
C GLU A 266 0.06 -31.72 16.11
N LYS A 267 0.25 -31.03 17.23
CA LYS A 267 -0.82 -30.34 17.95
C LYS A 267 -0.37 -28.96 18.40
N TYR A 268 -1.28 -28.01 18.32
CA TYR A 268 -1.08 -26.65 18.76
C TYR A 268 -2.12 -26.27 19.81
N ILE A 269 -1.72 -25.53 20.84
CA ILE A 269 -2.64 -24.94 21.82
C ILE A 269 -2.63 -23.45 21.55
N VAL A 270 -3.75 -22.91 21.07
CA VAL A 270 -3.86 -21.52 20.59
C VAL A 270 -5.17 -20.87 21.03
N PRO A 271 -5.28 -19.53 21.12
CA PRO A 271 -4.22 -18.56 20.89
C PRO A 271 -3.16 -18.62 21.99
N ASP A 272 -1.89 -18.43 21.61
CA ASP A 272 -0.83 -18.14 22.56
C ASP A 272 -0.70 -16.62 22.68
N MET A 273 -1.25 -16.09 23.78
CA MET A 273 -1.25 -14.66 24.07
C MET A 273 -0.10 -14.27 25.02
N ALA A 274 0.88 -15.15 25.22
CA ALA A 274 2.06 -14.82 25.99
C ALA A 274 2.87 -13.70 25.30
N PRO A 275 3.36 -12.71 26.06
CA PRO A 275 4.25 -11.69 25.51
C PRO A 275 5.52 -12.31 24.89
N ARG A 276 5.96 -11.73 23.79
CA ARG A 276 7.20 -12.11 23.09
C ARG A 276 8.34 -11.25 23.60
N GLU A 277 9.51 -11.86 23.77
CA GLU A 277 10.71 -11.17 24.21
C GLU A 277 11.52 -10.67 23.02
N HIS A 278 11.81 -9.37 23.01
CA HIS A 278 12.72 -8.72 22.07
C HIS A 278 13.91 -8.13 22.83
N ARG A 279 15.06 -8.09 22.17
CA ARG A 279 16.32 -7.65 22.77
C ARG A 279 16.98 -6.59 21.91
N ALA A 280 17.53 -5.56 22.55
CA ALA A 280 18.29 -4.51 21.89
C ALA A 280 19.39 -3.96 22.79
N ASP A 281 20.58 -3.78 22.24
CA ASP A 281 21.69 -3.13 22.93
C ASP A 281 21.38 -1.64 23.17
N HIS A 282 21.60 -1.16 24.40
CA HIS A 282 21.29 0.22 24.76
C HIS A 282 22.15 1.23 24.01
N ASP A 283 23.45 0.96 23.83
CA ASP A 283 24.37 1.85 23.10
C ASP A 283 24.02 1.91 21.61
N TYR A 284 23.46 0.83 21.06
CA TYR A 284 22.94 0.82 19.69
C TYR A 284 21.72 1.74 19.55
N LEU A 285 20.73 1.59 20.45
CA LEU A 285 19.51 2.41 20.41
C LEU A 285 19.81 3.90 20.57
N THR A 286 20.57 4.29 21.58
CA THR A 286 20.87 5.71 21.88
C THR A 286 21.73 6.36 20.80
N ARG A 287 22.68 5.62 20.22
CA ARG A 287 23.48 6.11 19.09
C ARG A 287 22.64 6.37 17.85
N LEU A 288 21.66 5.51 17.57
CA LEU A 288 20.78 5.68 16.43
C LEU A 288 19.72 6.76 16.68
N LEU A 289 19.24 6.90 17.93
CA LEU A 289 18.40 8.02 18.38
C LEU A 289 19.12 9.37 18.27
N GLY A 290 20.45 9.36 18.41
CA GLY A 290 21.31 10.56 18.36
C GLY A 290 21.51 11.24 19.73
N TRP A 291 20.92 10.69 20.78
CA TRP A 291 21.03 11.16 22.15
C TRP A 291 20.67 10.03 23.13
N ASP A 292 21.19 10.10 24.36
CA ASP A 292 20.89 9.17 25.44
C ASP A 292 19.94 9.81 26.46
N PRO A 293 18.64 9.43 26.47
CA PRO A 293 17.67 9.87 27.47
C PRO A 293 17.87 9.24 28.86
N GLY A 294 18.68 8.18 28.96
CA GLY A 294 18.88 7.44 30.19
C GLY A 294 17.75 6.45 30.50
N GLU A 295 18.05 5.51 31.41
CA GLU A 295 17.24 4.30 31.63
C GLU A 295 15.77 4.58 32.01
N GLU A 296 15.53 5.52 32.91
CA GLU A 296 14.17 5.82 33.40
C GLU A 296 13.26 6.32 32.28
N GLN A 297 13.78 7.20 31.42
CA GLN A 297 13.04 7.77 30.30
C GLN A 297 12.78 6.71 29.22
N VAL A 298 13.75 5.83 28.93
CA VAL A 298 13.54 4.70 28.01
C VAL A 298 12.46 3.75 28.53
N ARG A 299 12.51 3.39 29.82
CA ARG A 299 11.51 2.52 30.45
C ARG A 299 10.11 3.15 30.41
N HIS A 300 10.03 4.46 30.68
CA HIS A 300 8.78 5.20 30.59
C HIS A 300 8.23 5.23 29.17
N ALA A 301 9.07 5.48 28.17
CA ALA A 301 8.69 5.49 26.76
C ALA A 301 8.14 4.13 26.30
N PHE A 302 8.83 3.02 26.62
CA PHE A 302 8.30 1.68 26.36
C PHE A 302 6.95 1.46 27.05
N GLY A 303 6.79 1.93 28.29
CA GLY A 303 5.53 1.88 29.01
C GLY A 303 4.39 2.61 28.28
N ARG A 304 4.65 3.80 27.74
CA ARG A 304 3.66 4.55 26.94
C ARG A 304 3.25 3.85 25.66
N CYS A 305 4.11 3.02 25.12
CA CYS A 305 3.84 2.19 23.94
C CYS A 305 3.20 0.82 24.26
N GLY A 306 2.85 0.57 25.53
CA GLY A 306 2.24 -0.69 25.95
C GLY A 306 3.24 -1.86 26.01
N LEU A 307 4.53 -1.56 26.16
CA LEU A 307 5.63 -2.51 26.28
C LEU A 307 6.19 -2.50 27.71
N ASP A 308 6.95 -3.53 28.08
CA ASP A 308 7.65 -3.59 29.35
C ASP A 308 9.12 -3.93 29.13
N GLY A 309 9.98 -2.93 29.29
CA GLY A 309 11.42 -3.02 29.05
C GLY A 309 12.21 -3.03 30.36
N GLU A 310 13.19 -3.93 30.45
CA GLU A 310 14.17 -3.97 31.54
C GLU A 310 15.59 -3.99 30.99
N LEU A 311 16.44 -3.07 31.47
CA LEU A 311 17.86 -3.04 31.15
C LEU A 311 18.63 -4.04 32.02
N ARG A 312 19.34 -4.97 31.39
CA ARG A 312 20.25 -5.93 32.05
C ARG A 312 21.55 -6.04 31.28
N ASP A 313 22.68 -5.83 31.96
CA ASP A 313 24.02 -5.94 31.37
C ASP A 313 24.22 -5.13 30.07
N GLY A 314 23.57 -3.96 29.96
CA GLY A 314 23.62 -3.08 28.77
C GLY A 314 22.62 -3.44 27.65
N GLU A 315 21.83 -4.50 27.81
CA GLU A 315 20.81 -4.94 26.87
C GLU A 315 19.39 -4.70 27.43
N TRP A 316 18.52 -4.09 26.63
CA TRP A 316 17.10 -4.01 26.91
C TRP A 316 16.43 -5.33 26.57
N ILE A 317 15.76 -5.92 27.55
CA ILE A 317 14.87 -7.07 27.38
C ILE A 317 13.44 -6.53 27.42
N VAL A 318 12.79 -6.47 26.26
CA VAL A 318 11.47 -5.85 26.09
C VAL A 318 10.42 -6.92 25.84
N GLN A 319 9.39 -6.94 26.69
CA GLN A 319 8.22 -7.79 26.53
C GLN A 319 7.19 -7.07 25.65
N VAL A 320 6.76 -7.75 24.60
CA VAL A 320 5.88 -7.23 23.55
C VAL A 320 4.59 -8.04 23.52
N PRO A 321 3.40 -7.43 23.53
CA PRO A 321 2.14 -8.18 23.47
C PRO A 321 2.01 -9.06 22.22
N ALA A 322 1.32 -10.19 22.34
CA ALA A 322 1.19 -11.18 21.25
C ALA A 322 0.46 -10.68 19.99
N TRP A 323 -0.29 -9.58 20.07
CA TRP A 323 -0.95 -8.94 18.92
C TRP A 323 -0.06 -7.96 18.16
N ARG A 324 1.08 -7.55 18.73
CA ARG A 324 2.09 -6.71 18.10
C ARG A 324 3.05 -7.57 17.29
N ALA A 325 2.70 -7.82 16.03
CA ALA A 325 3.47 -8.67 15.12
C ALA A 325 4.49 -7.90 14.27
N ASP A 326 4.53 -6.58 14.46
CA ASP A 326 5.29 -5.59 13.70
C ASP A 326 6.72 -5.40 14.21
N LEU A 327 6.98 -5.65 15.50
CA LEU A 327 8.34 -5.61 16.04
C LEU A 327 9.10 -6.87 15.62
N LEU A 328 10.08 -6.72 14.74
CA LEU A 328 10.89 -7.81 14.19
C LEU A 328 12.39 -7.58 14.39
N HIS A 329 12.80 -6.33 14.59
CA HIS A 329 14.19 -5.89 14.67
C HIS A 329 14.37 -4.86 15.81
N PRO A 330 15.57 -4.72 16.39
CA PRO A 330 15.88 -3.66 17.37
C PRO A 330 15.55 -2.22 16.91
N VAL A 331 15.44 -1.97 15.61
CA VAL A 331 15.06 -0.66 15.07
C VAL A 331 13.57 -0.39 15.28
N ASP A 332 12.72 -1.41 15.29
CA ASP A 332 11.30 -1.25 15.59
C ASP A 332 11.12 -0.90 17.09
N LEU A 333 11.99 -1.41 17.96
CA LEU A 333 12.05 -0.96 19.36
C LEU A 333 12.53 0.50 19.48
N LEU A 334 13.42 0.95 18.59
CA LEU A 334 13.83 2.36 18.55
C LEU A 334 12.67 3.26 18.12
N GLU A 335 11.85 2.82 17.18
CA GLU A 335 10.64 3.54 16.77
C GLU A 335 9.66 3.69 17.93
N GLU A 336 9.37 2.61 18.66
CA GLU A 336 8.54 2.66 19.87
C GLU A 336 9.15 3.57 20.95
N LEU A 337 10.48 3.56 21.10
CA LEU A 337 11.17 4.48 21.99
C LEU A 337 10.97 5.94 21.56
N ALA A 338 11.12 6.26 20.27
CA ALA A 338 10.92 7.61 19.74
C ALA A 338 9.48 8.08 19.89
N ILE A 339 8.50 7.21 19.61
CA ILE A 339 7.07 7.49 19.82
C ILE A 339 6.79 7.77 21.31
N GLY A 340 7.25 6.90 22.21
CA GLY A 340 7.01 7.04 23.65
C GLY A 340 7.71 8.26 24.29
N LEU A 341 8.84 8.68 23.73
CA LEU A 341 9.52 9.93 24.11
C LEU A 341 8.84 11.18 23.54
N GLU A 342 8.04 11.02 22.48
CA GLU A 342 7.53 12.07 21.60
C GLU A 342 8.62 12.69 20.72
N TYR A 343 8.40 12.68 19.41
CA TYR A 343 9.38 13.16 18.43
C TYR A 343 9.79 14.62 18.67
N ASP A 344 8.86 15.46 19.12
CA ASP A 344 9.11 16.88 19.38
C ASP A 344 10.02 17.14 20.59
N GLU A 345 10.16 16.15 21.49
CA GLU A 345 11.06 16.24 22.65
C GLU A 345 12.48 15.74 22.34
N ILE A 346 12.70 15.15 21.15
CA ILE A 346 14.03 14.68 20.73
C ILE A 346 14.90 15.90 20.36
N PRO A 347 16.10 16.05 20.96
CA PRO A 347 16.95 17.21 20.69
C PRO A 347 17.41 17.31 19.23
N GLU A 348 17.17 18.46 18.60
CA GLU A 348 17.67 18.74 17.26
C GLU A 348 19.21 18.85 17.24
N GLN A 349 19.85 18.11 16.33
CA GLN A 349 21.30 18.18 16.11
C GLN A 349 21.62 18.26 14.61
N LEU A 350 22.58 19.12 14.26
CA LEU A 350 23.12 19.16 12.90
C LEU A 350 24.07 17.98 12.67
N PRO A 351 24.07 17.35 11.48
CA PRO A 351 25.04 16.34 11.13
C PRO A 351 26.48 16.87 11.28
N GLN A 352 27.34 16.10 11.95
CA GLN A 352 28.73 16.50 12.21
C GLN A 352 29.67 16.31 11.00
N LEU A 353 29.16 15.77 9.89
CA LEU A 353 29.94 15.51 8.68
C LEU A 353 29.71 16.60 7.62
N ALA A 354 30.73 17.40 7.36
CA ALA A 354 30.72 18.35 6.24
C ALA A 354 31.08 17.64 4.92
N THR A 355 30.23 17.78 3.90
CA THR A 355 30.50 17.31 2.54
C THR A 355 30.31 18.43 1.53
N PHE A 356 31.02 18.38 0.40
CA PHE A 356 30.90 19.37 -0.67
C PHE A 356 30.19 18.74 -1.88
N GLY A 357 29.08 19.35 -2.30
CA GLY A 357 28.37 18.96 -3.51
C GLY A 357 29.11 19.39 -4.78
N ARG A 358 28.93 18.64 -5.87
CA ARG A 358 29.38 19.01 -7.22
C ARG A 358 28.21 18.88 -8.20
N GLU A 359 28.13 19.81 -9.15
CA GLU A 359 27.17 19.74 -10.25
C GLU A 359 27.46 18.52 -11.16
N THR A 360 26.41 17.80 -11.56
CA THR A 360 26.51 16.72 -12.55
C THR A 360 26.64 17.28 -13.96
N ALA A 361 27.32 16.56 -14.86
CA ALA A 361 27.48 16.99 -16.25
C ALA A 361 26.13 17.19 -16.99
N SER A 362 25.08 16.44 -16.62
CA SER A 362 23.74 16.61 -17.16
C SER A 362 23.14 17.98 -16.83
N ARG A 363 23.32 18.49 -15.61
CA ARG A 363 22.78 19.80 -15.19
C ARG A 363 23.46 20.96 -15.90
N GLN A 364 24.77 20.86 -16.11
CA GLN A 364 25.51 21.82 -16.93
C GLN A 364 24.92 21.88 -18.34
N ARG A 365 24.70 20.72 -18.97
CA ARG A 365 24.14 20.63 -20.32
C ARG A 365 22.70 21.14 -20.41
N GLU A 366 21.85 20.80 -19.44
CA GLU A 366 20.49 21.33 -19.36
C GLU A 366 20.48 22.86 -19.30
N ARG A 367 21.36 23.45 -18.48
CA ARG A 367 21.50 24.91 -18.39
C ARG A 367 21.91 25.51 -19.74
N GLU A 368 22.89 24.93 -20.41
CA GLU A 368 23.35 25.40 -21.72
C GLU A 368 22.22 25.38 -22.77
N CYS A 369 21.38 24.33 -22.74
CA CYS A 369 20.20 24.22 -23.61
C CYS A 369 19.14 25.29 -23.31
N ARG A 370 18.82 25.49 -22.03
CA ARG A 370 17.84 26.51 -21.60
C ARG A 370 18.30 27.90 -21.99
N GLU A 371 19.55 28.25 -21.69
CA GLU A 371 20.11 29.55 -22.04
C GLU A 371 20.07 29.80 -23.55
N ALA A 372 20.33 28.77 -24.38
CA ALA A 372 20.25 28.88 -25.84
C ALA A 372 18.85 29.26 -26.32
N LEU A 373 17.83 28.51 -25.88
CA LEU A 373 16.48 28.64 -26.42
C LEU A 373 15.68 29.77 -25.77
N LEU A 374 15.88 30.05 -24.49
CA LEU A 374 15.34 31.26 -23.84
C LEU A 374 15.90 32.52 -24.51
N GLY A 375 17.19 32.54 -24.87
CA GLY A 375 17.81 33.64 -25.61
C GLY A 375 17.23 33.85 -27.02
N LEU A 376 16.63 32.81 -27.61
CA LEU A 376 15.94 32.85 -28.91
C LEU A 376 14.44 33.14 -28.79
N GLY A 377 13.94 33.36 -27.56
CA GLY A 377 12.54 33.67 -27.28
C GLY A 377 11.61 32.45 -27.28
N PHE A 378 12.14 31.25 -27.07
CA PHE A 378 11.32 30.07 -26.82
C PHE A 378 10.92 29.98 -25.34
N GLN A 379 9.76 29.41 -25.08
CA GLN A 379 9.26 29.11 -23.74
C GLN A 379 9.59 27.65 -23.38
N GLU A 380 10.21 27.41 -22.23
CA GLU A 380 10.42 26.04 -21.72
C GLU A 380 9.08 25.45 -21.29
N VAL A 381 8.85 24.19 -21.65
CA VAL A 381 7.71 23.37 -21.24
C VAL A 381 8.22 22.06 -20.65
N VAL A 382 7.37 21.39 -19.86
CA VAL A 382 7.65 20.07 -19.30
C VAL A 382 6.46 19.17 -19.61
N SER A 383 6.66 18.18 -20.47
CA SER A 383 5.63 17.18 -20.82
C SER A 383 5.82 15.86 -20.08
N LEU A 384 4.79 15.00 -20.10
CA LEU A 384 4.86 13.67 -19.52
C LEU A 384 5.88 12.80 -20.27
N THR A 385 6.58 11.93 -19.54
CA THR A 385 7.49 10.94 -20.15
C THR A 385 6.73 9.79 -20.80
N LEU A 386 5.52 9.49 -20.31
CA LEU A 386 4.62 8.53 -20.93
C LEU A 386 3.97 9.13 -22.17
N SER A 387 3.89 8.33 -23.22
CA SER A 387 3.31 8.68 -24.52
C SER A 387 2.71 7.43 -25.17
N SER A 388 2.38 7.53 -26.46
CA SER A 388 1.74 6.49 -27.24
C SER A 388 2.51 6.21 -28.52
N ALA A 389 2.38 4.98 -29.05
CA ALA A 389 2.92 4.61 -30.36
C ALA A 389 2.38 5.51 -31.48
N ARG A 390 1.12 5.95 -31.37
CA ARG A 390 0.51 6.90 -32.30
C ARG A 390 1.33 8.21 -32.39
N ALA A 391 1.60 8.82 -31.24
CA ALA A 391 2.33 10.08 -31.18
C ALA A 391 3.79 9.94 -31.61
N GLN A 392 4.47 8.89 -31.13
CA GLN A 392 5.92 8.74 -31.26
C GLN A 392 6.36 8.09 -32.59
N HIS A 393 5.52 7.24 -33.17
CA HIS A 393 5.88 6.39 -34.32
C HIS A 393 4.95 6.59 -35.51
N GLU A 394 3.64 6.43 -35.33
CA GLU A 394 2.70 6.40 -36.47
C GLU A 394 2.59 7.77 -37.17
N LEU A 395 2.37 8.84 -36.40
CA LEU A 395 2.27 10.20 -36.94
C LEU A 395 3.57 10.64 -37.64
N PRO A 396 4.75 10.61 -36.96
CA PRO A 396 6.01 11.00 -37.58
C PRO A 396 6.58 9.92 -38.52
N ALA A 397 5.93 8.76 -38.69
CA ALA A 397 6.47 7.61 -39.43
C ALA A 397 7.91 7.27 -39.02
N ARG A 398 8.15 7.20 -37.71
CA ARG A 398 9.43 6.79 -37.11
C ARG A 398 9.35 5.35 -36.65
N GLU A 399 10.45 4.64 -36.82
CA GLU A 399 10.56 3.27 -36.30
C GLU A 399 10.78 3.29 -34.78
N PRO A 400 10.30 2.26 -34.06
CA PRO A 400 10.61 2.07 -32.65
C PRO A 400 12.11 2.14 -32.38
N ALA A 401 12.47 2.78 -31.27
CA ALA A 401 13.85 3.08 -30.91
C ALA A 401 14.31 2.31 -29.68
N GLY A 402 13.68 1.17 -29.38
CA GLY A 402 13.97 0.36 -28.19
C GLY A 402 13.44 0.99 -26.90
N GLU A 403 12.35 1.75 -26.97
CA GLU A 403 11.67 2.27 -25.79
C GLU A 403 10.98 1.17 -24.95
N ALA A 404 10.62 1.50 -23.71
CA ALA A 404 9.93 0.58 -22.81
C ALA A 404 8.40 0.78 -22.87
N HIS A 405 7.67 -0.32 -22.69
CA HIS A 405 6.20 -0.35 -22.65
C HIS A 405 5.69 -0.63 -21.24
N VAL A 406 4.56 -0.01 -20.88
CA VAL A 406 3.86 -0.27 -19.63
C VAL A 406 3.03 -1.53 -19.78
N ALA A 407 3.20 -2.51 -18.89
CA ALA A 407 2.52 -3.81 -18.99
C ALA A 407 0.98 -3.71 -18.86
N ASN A 408 0.51 -2.86 -17.93
CA ASN A 408 -0.91 -2.62 -17.68
C ASN A 408 -1.19 -1.10 -17.68
N PRO A 409 -1.22 -0.44 -18.85
CA PRO A 409 -1.41 1.00 -18.93
C PRO A 409 -2.83 1.38 -18.53
N VAL A 410 -2.97 2.53 -17.86
CA VAL A 410 -4.29 3.08 -17.45
C VAL A 410 -5.09 3.58 -18.66
N GLY A 411 -4.43 3.88 -19.78
CA GLY A 411 -5.08 4.28 -21.03
C GLY A 411 -4.13 4.22 -22.23
N GLU A 412 -4.72 4.29 -23.43
CA GLU A 412 -3.99 4.16 -24.70
C GLU A 412 -3.01 5.31 -24.98
N GLU A 413 -3.18 6.46 -24.35
CA GLU A 413 -2.29 7.62 -24.52
C GLU A 413 -0.96 7.48 -23.75
N TYR A 414 -0.86 6.53 -22.81
CA TYR A 414 0.25 6.43 -21.84
C TYR A 414 0.77 5.00 -21.69
N HIS A 415 1.05 4.32 -22.81
CA HIS A 415 1.46 2.92 -22.84
C HIS A 415 2.95 2.68 -23.14
N LEU A 416 3.71 3.71 -23.50
CA LEU A 416 5.17 3.62 -23.69
C LEU A 416 5.90 4.85 -23.14
N LEU A 417 7.21 4.71 -22.89
CA LEU A 417 8.10 5.83 -22.57
C LEU A 417 8.57 6.49 -23.87
N ARG A 418 8.46 7.82 -23.95
CA ARG A 418 8.79 8.57 -25.18
C ARG A 418 10.26 8.36 -25.62
N PRO A 419 10.52 7.99 -26.88
CA PRO A 419 11.87 7.97 -27.46
C PRO A 419 12.33 9.33 -27.99
N ALA A 420 11.43 10.30 -28.14
CA ALA A 420 11.71 11.65 -28.64
C ALA A 420 10.85 12.70 -27.92
N LEU A 421 11.34 13.95 -27.88
CA LEU A 421 10.61 15.08 -27.29
C LEU A 421 9.73 15.81 -28.31
N LEU A 422 10.20 15.91 -29.54
CA LEU A 422 9.57 16.73 -30.57
C LEU A 422 8.10 16.34 -30.87
N PRO A 423 7.72 15.04 -30.92
CA PRO A 423 6.31 14.68 -31.10
C PRO A 423 5.41 15.18 -29.96
N GLY A 424 5.85 15.05 -28.70
CA GLY A 424 5.10 15.53 -27.54
C GLY A 424 4.94 17.05 -27.52
N LEU A 425 5.92 17.80 -28.04
CA LEU A 425 5.79 19.26 -28.21
C LEU A 425 4.71 19.64 -29.22
N LEU A 426 4.51 18.86 -30.30
CA LEU A 426 3.40 19.08 -31.22
C LEU A 426 2.04 18.79 -30.58
N GLU A 427 1.94 17.74 -29.78
CA GLU A 427 0.72 17.45 -29.02
C GLU A 427 0.38 18.55 -28.03
N LEU A 428 1.39 19.15 -27.40
CA LEU A 428 1.22 20.34 -26.56
C LEU A 428 0.70 21.53 -27.37
N LEU A 429 1.25 21.78 -28.56
CA LEU A 429 0.74 22.86 -29.43
C LEU A 429 -0.71 22.60 -29.86
N ARG A 430 -1.12 21.34 -30.08
CA ARG A 430 -2.51 20.97 -30.40
C ARG A 430 -3.48 21.48 -29.34
N THR A 431 -3.18 21.25 -28.06
CA THR A 431 -4.04 21.69 -26.95
C THR A 431 -4.01 23.21 -26.77
N ASN A 432 -2.96 23.87 -27.27
CA ASN A 432 -2.75 25.33 -27.18
C ASN A 432 -3.00 26.08 -28.51
N ARG A 433 -3.62 25.46 -29.51
CA ARG A 433 -3.87 26.06 -30.84
C ARG A 433 -4.69 27.34 -30.86
N HIS A 434 -5.38 27.65 -29.75
CA HIS A 434 -6.19 28.85 -29.57
C HIS A 434 -5.38 30.07 -29.14
N HIS A 435 -4.11 29.90 -28.76
CA HIS A 435 -3.19 30.99 -28.44
C HIS A 435 -2.59 31.64 -29.70
N GLU A 436 -2.19 32.91 -29.55
CA GLU A 436 -1.63 33.71 -30.64
C GLU A 436 -0.31 33.12 -31.18
N LEU A 437 -0.08 33.34 -32.47
CA LEU A 437 1.18 33.01 -33.13
C LEU A 437 2.17 34.20 -33.03
N PRO A 438 3.49 33.94 -33.05
CA PRO A 438 4.14 32.63 -33.08
C PRO A 438 4.12 31.93 -31.72
N GLN A 439 3.94 30.61 -31.73
CA GLN A 439 4.15 29.77 -30.54
C GLN A 439 5.52 29.10 -30.65
N ARG A 440 6.40 29.38 -29.69
CA ARG A 440 7.78 28.86 -29.65
C ARG A 440 8.00 28.14 -28.32
N VAL A 441 8.10 26.82 -28.36
CA VAL A 441 8.25 25.99 -27.15
C VAL A 441 9.40 25.03 -27.28
N PHE A 442 10.03 24.72 -26.15
CA PHE A 442 11.10 23.74 -26.08
C PHE A 442 11.07 22.95 -24.77
N GLU A 443 11.66 21.77 -24.79
CA GLU A 443 11.83 20.94 -23.60
C GLU A 443 13.23 20.35 -23.60
N VAL A 444 13.86 20.32 -22.42
CA VAL A 444 15.05 19.51 -22.15
C VAL A 444 14.65 18.44 -21.16
N GLY A 445 14.76 17.17 -21.55
CA GLY A 445 14.23 16.08 -20.75
C GLY A 445 14.78 14.72 -21.15
N TRP A 446 14.44 13.72 -20.35
CA TRP A 446 14.83 12.35 -20.62
C TRP A 446 13.90 11.70 -21.65
N VAL A 447 14.52 10.91 -22.52
CA VAL A 447 13.86 9.99 -23.46
C VAL A 447 14.45 8.59 -23.27
N VAL A 448 13.70 7.57 -23.66
CA VAL A 448 14.17 6.17 -23.58
C VAL A 448 14.44 5.65 -24.97
N ARG A 449 15.70 5.30 -25.24
CA ARG A 449 16.13 4.64 -26.48
C ARG A 449 17.10 3.53 -26.15
N ASP A 450 16.99 2.41 -26.86
CA ASP A 450 17.78 1.20 -26.64
C ASP A 450 17.77 0.79 -25.15
N HIS A 451 16.58 0.83 -24.53
CA HIS A 451 16.35 0.56 -23.11
C HIS A 451 17.18 1.42 -22.14
N THR A 452 17.65 2.59 -22.59
CA THR A 452 18.52 3.49 -21.82
C THR A 452 17.94 4.91 -21.79
N ASN A 453 18.02 5.56 -20.63
CA ASN A 453 17.69 6.98 -20.50
C ASN A 453 18.75 7.83 -21.19
N ARG A 454 18.33 8.65 -22.14
CA ARG A 454 19.19 9.64 -22.80
C ARG A 454 18.62 11.03 -22.60
N LEU A 455 19.49 12.00 -22.37
CA LEU A 455 19.06 13.40 -22.34
C LEU A 455 18.75 13.80 -23.78
N ALA A 456 17.69 14.57 -23.95
CA ALA A 456 17.33 15.16 -25.23
C ALA A 456 16.90 16.61 -25.06
N LEU A 457 17.04 17.38 -26.13
CA LEU A 457 16.45 18.70 -26.29
C LEU A 457 15.49 18.61 -27.48
N GLY A 458 14.26 19.09 -27.34
CA GLY A 458 13.33 19.28 -28.45
C GLY A 458 12.87 20.72 -28.49
N TRP A 459 12.67 21.28 -29.68
CA TRP A 459 12.10 22.61 -29.86
C TRP A 459 11.21 22.67 -31.09
N VAL A 460 10.17 23.49 -31.03
CA VAL A 460 9.25 23.71 -32.14
C VAL A 460 8.76 25.17 -32.17
N GLU A 461 8.65 25.73 -33.37
CA GLU A 461 8.02 27.01 -33.64
C GLU A 461 6.87 26.81 -34.62
N LEU A 462 5.64 27.14 -34.19
CA LEU A 462 4.44 27.22 -35.01
C LEU A 462 4.18 28.69 -35.36
N ASN A 463 4.05 29.00 -36.65
CA ASN A 463 3.92 30.39 -37.12
C ASN A 463 3.15 30.45 -38.44
N SER A 464 2.71 31.65 -38.84
CA SER A 464 2.07 31.90 -40.15
C SER A 464 2.99 31.57 -41.34
N ARG A 465 4.31 31.66 -41.14
CA ARG A 465 5.35 31.23 -42.07
C ARG A 465 6.49 30.60 -41.27
N ALA A 466 6.94 29.43 -41.68
CA ALA A 466 8.02 28.70 -41.00
C ALA A 466 8.96 28.07 -42.06
N PRO A 467 9.78 28.86 -42.76
CA PRO A 467 10.64 28.35 -43.82
C PRO A 467 11.86 27.61 -43.25
N PHE A 468 12.42 26.66 -44.02
CA PHE A 468 13.64 25.93 -43.64
C PHE A 468 14.82 26.83 -43.22
N SER A 469 14.96 28.01 -43.83
CA SER A 469 16.02 28.97 -43.45
C SER A 469 15.94 29.42 -41.99
N GLN A 470 14.73 29.52 -41.44
CA GLN A 470 14.52 29.84 -40.03
C GLN A 470 14.84 28.64 -39.13
N ALA A 471 14.43 27.42 -39.53
CA ALA A 471 14.82 26.18 -38.84
C ALA A 471 16.33 26.06 -38.73
N ARG A 472 17.04 26.32 -39.84
CA ARG A 472 18.50 26.32 -39.91
C ARG A 472 19.13 27.39 -39.01
N ALA A 473 18.59 28.61 -38.99
CA ALA A 473 19.11 29.67 -38.14
C ALA A 473 19.01 29.32 -36.64
N THR A 474 17.84 28.81 -36.20
CA THR A 474 17.64 28.33 -34.83
C THR A 474 18.57 27.18 -34.50
N ALA A 475 18.66 26.17 -35.38
CA ALA A 475 19.53 25.01 -35.19
C ALA A 475 21.02 25.39 -35.11
N GLN A 476 21.48 26.34 -35.92
CA GLN A 476 22.87 26.82 -35.88
C GLN A 476 23.18 27.58 -34.59
N ALA A 477 22.26 28.41 -34.09
CA ALA A 477 22.42 29.10 -32.82
C ALA A 477 22.49 28.12 -31.64
N VAL A 478 21.60 27.11 -31.65
CA VAL A 478 21.60 26.02 -30.65
C VAL A 478 22.89 25.21 -30.74
N ALA A 479 23.31 24.77 -31.93
CA ALA A 479 24.54 24.02 -32.14
C ALA A 479 25.78 24.78 -31.66
N GLN A 480 25.87 26.08 -31.98
CA GLN A 480 26.97 26.93 -31.53
C GLN A 480 27.04 27.03 -30.00
N ARG A 481 25.88 27.18 -29.32
CA ARG A 481 25.84 27.26 -27.86
C ARG A 481 26.21 25.94 -27.19
N LEU A 482 25.81 24.81 -27.79
CA LEU A 482 26.03 23.47 -27.27
C LEU A 482 27.36 22.83 -27.71
N GLY A 483 28.17 23.55 -28.50
CA GLY A 483 29.44 23.03 -29.01
C GLY A 483 29.29 21.88 -29.99
N ILE A 484 28.17 21.80 -30.73
CA ILE A 484 27.95 20.82 -31.78
C ILE A 484 28.67 21.30 -33.05
N GLU A 485 29.77 20.64 -33.40
CA GLU A 485 30.58 20.97 -34.58
C GLU A 485 30.14 20.21 -35.85
N GLY A 486 30.43 20.79 -37.02
CA GLY A 486 30.19 20.18 -38.32
C GLY A 486 29.22 20.96 -39.21
N ASP A 487 29.23 20.64 -40.51
CA ASP A 487 28.35 21.24 -41.50
C ASP A 487 26.98 20.55 -41.54
N ALA A 488 25.94 21.30 -41.90
CA ALA A 488 24.59 20.75 -42.05
C ALA A 488 24.55 19.78 -43.24
N GLN A 489 24.22 18.51 -42.98
CA GLN A 489 24.07 17.48 -43.99
C GLN A 489 22.58 17.16 -44.21
N PRO A 490 22.10 17.02 -45.46
CA PRO A 490 20.73 16.55 -45.72
C PRO A 490 20.50 15.16 -45.11
N VAL A 491 19.35 14.97 -44.45
CA VAL A 491 18.92 13.68 -43.91
C VAL A 491 17.43 13.46 -44.20
N GLU A 492 16.98 12.22 -44.15
CA GLU A 492 15.56 11.86 -44.24
C GLU A 492 15.06 11.44 -42.85
N ASP A 493 13.91 12.00 -42.46
CA ASP A 493 13.21 11.67 -41.21
C ASP A 493 11.73 11.99 -41.42
N GLY A 494 10.85 11.03 -41.11
CA GLY A 494 9.42 11.13 -41.41
C GLY A 494 8.67 12.24 -40.67
N MET A 495 9.29 12.84 -39.65
CA MET A 495 8.81 14.02 -38.94
C MET A 495 8.82 15.27 -39.81
N PHE A 496 9.70 15.33 -40.81
CA PHE A 496 9.99 16.52 -41.61
C PHE A 496 9.63 16.33 -43.09
N ILE A 497 9.50 17.43 -43.83
CA ILE A 497 9.31 17.41 -45.29
C ILE A 497 10.60 16.92 -45.96
N SER A 498 10.50 15.93 -46.86
CA SER A 498 11.65 15.40 -47.61
C SER A 498 12.38 16.50 -48.38
N GLY A 499 13.71 16.51 -48.30
CA GLY A 499 14.56 17.59 -48.82
C GLY A 499 14.51 18.92 -48.03
N ARG A 500 13.75 19.00 -46.93
CA ARG A 500 13.68 20.15 -46.00
C ARG A 500 14.04 19.74 -44.57
N CYS A 501 14.96 18.78 -44.45
CA CYS A 501 15.48 18.26 -43.21
C CYS A 501 17.02 18.15 -43.29
N ALA A 502 17.70 18.46 -42.20
CA ALA A 502 19.16 18.35 -42.11
C ALA A 502 19.61 17.96 -40.70
N SER A 503 20.82 17.40 -40.61
CA SER A 503 21.50 17.11 -39.36
C SER A 503 22.77 17.94 -39.22
N LEU A 504 23.05 18.41 -38.00
CA LEU A 504 24.30 19.05 -37.59
C LEU A 504 25.04 18.16 -36.59
N GLY A 505 26.31 17.86 -36.89
CA GLY A 505 27.18 17.05 -36.02
C GLY A 505 26.68 15.62 -35.77
N GLY A 506 25.69 15.14 -36.53
CA GLY A 506 25.05 13.84 -36.33
C GLY A 506 24.14 13.73 -35.10
N ALA A 507 24.04 14.80 -34.28
CA ALA A 507 23.33 14.80 -33.02
C ALA A 507 22.07 15.69 -33.02
N LEU A 508 22.09 16.81 -33.76
CA LEU A 508 20.97 17.73 -33.91
C LEU A 508 20.28 17.50 -35.26
N VAL A 509 19.01 17.10 -35.26
CA VAL A 509 18.17 16.97 -36.47
C VAL A 509 17.13 18.08 -36.46
N PHE A 510 16.91 18.76 -37.59
CA PHE A 510 15.95 19.87 -37.69
C PHE A 510 15.39 20.04 -39.10
N GLY A 511 14.24 20.69 -39.21
CA GLY A 511 13.60 20.92 -40.51
C GLY A 511 12.22 21.57 -40.45
N GLU A 512 11.56 21.61 -41.61
CA GLU A 512 10.14 21.95 -41.74
C GLU A 512 9.29 20.71 -41.39
N ILE A 513 8.34 20.81 -40.45
CA ILE A 513 7.50 19.69 -40.03
C ILE A 513 6.59 19.24 -41.18
N HIS A 514 6.46 17.94 -41.38
CA HIS A 514 5.66 17.39 -42.47
C HIS A 514 4.16 17.71 -42.31
N PRO A 515 3.43 18.17 -43.36
CA PRO A 515 2.00 18.49 -43.30
C PRO A 515 1.13 17.37 -42.72
N ARG A 516 1.37 16.12 -43.12
CA ARG A 516 0.73 14.92 -42.51
C ARG A 516 0.80 14.90 -40.97
N VAL A 517 1.95 15.24 -40.40
CA VAL A 517 2.14 15.26 -38.94
C VAL A 517 1.33 16.39 -38.32
N LEU A 518 1.38 17.58 -38.94
CA LEU A 518 0.61 18.75 -38.50
C LEU A 518 -0.91 18.49 -38.56
N GLU A 519 -1.40 17.93 -39.66
CA GLU A 519 -2.80 17.52 -39.83
C GLU A 519 -3.21 16.47 -38.80
N GLY A 520 -2.36 15.46 -38.56
CA GLY A 520 -2.59 14.45 -37.53
C GLY A 520 -2.58 15.00 -36.10
N CYS A 521 -1.91 16.12 -35.87
CA CYS A 521 -1.94 16.90 -34.63
C CYS A 521 -3.00 18.02 -34.64
N GLU A 522 -3.85 18.12 -35.67
CA GLU A 522 -4.86 19.17 -35.83
C GLU A 522 -4.31 20.61 -35.78
N LEU A 523 -3.09 20.81 -36.30
CA LEU A 523 -2.40 22.10 -36.39
C LEU A 523 -2.57 22.69 -37.80
N GLY A 524 -3.24 23.86 -37.88
CA GLY A 524 -3.55 24.53 -39.15
C GLY A 524 -2.46 25.47 -39.70
N TYR A 525 -1.29 25.54 -39.06
CA TYR A 525 -0.20 26.45 -39.42
C TYR A 525 1.10 25.67 -39.65
N PRO A 526 2.02 26.16 -40.50
CA PRO A 526 3.32 25.52 -40.68
C PRO A 526 4.17 25.61 -39.40
N ALA A 527 4.98 24.58 -39.17
CA ALA A 527 5.92 24.55 -38.06
C ALA A 527 7.32 24.16 -38.53
N ILE A 528 8.32 24.66 -37.80
CA ILE A 528 9.71 24.19 -37.85
C ILE A 528 10.08 23.63 -36.49
N GLY A 529 10.97 22.64 -36.46
CA GLY A 529 11.41 22.07 -35.20
C GLY A 529 12.76 21.41 -35.32
N GLY A 530 13.28 20.98 -34.19
CA GLY A 530 14.48 20.17 -34.14
C GLY A 530 14.65 19.49 -32.79
N GLU A 531 15.53 18.50 -32.78
CA GLU A 531 15.85 17.74 -31.59
C GLU A 531 17.34 17.38 -31.53
N VAL A 532 17.89 17.38 -30.32
CA VAL A 532 19.23 16.89 -29.99
C VAL A 532 19.07 15.67 -29.12
N LEU A 533 19.85 14.63 -29.39
CA LEU A 533 19.97 13.45 -28.55
C LEU A 533 21.43 13.26 -28.15
N TRP A 534 21.70 13.08 -26.86
CA TRP A 534 23.04 12.84 -26.32
C TRP A 534 23.30 11.39 -25.93
#